data_AF-A0AAJ4RCR5-F1
#
_entry.id   AF-A0AAJ4RCR5-F1
#
_cell.length_a   1.000
_cell.length_b   1.000
_cell.length_c   1.000
_cell.angle_alpha   90.00
_cell.angle_beta   90.00
_cell.angle_gamma   90.00
#
_symmetry.space_group_name_H-M   'P 1'
#
loop_
_entity.id
_entity.type
_entity.pdbx_description
1 polymer ?
#
loop_
_entity_poly.entity_id
_entity_poly.type
_entity_poly.pdbx_seq_one_letter_code
_entity_poly.pdbx_strand_id
1 'polypeptide(L)'
;MVRKSSIHIEKANIGEFYHNSREKNTNNPIFSKDNNYCNIKANEAMKLYFSELKKRTELYQRRTGKKLHKKTITLFSAIINLNEKHSKEDLEKVVRFIEKRYNTNVIQYSIHKDEGHIDENGNKIINYHAHIFFMGIDNEGVSVRRKMDRKDLITLQDEIAKLLNMPRGVNYTQEKKKRPKRLNTYEYKRAMKLKNDEVLKLKKELEKKKNLRKQTEEENKKLKKDLLLKDAKIRKLELTKKGFEKKNQRVKRTDERL
;
A
#
# COMPACT_ATOMS: atom_id res chain seq x y z
N MET A 1 6.62 1.95 -9.60
CA MET A 1 6.08 0.58 -9.43
C MET A 1 4.78 0.50 -10.23
N VAL A 2 4.61 -0.53 -11.07
CA VAL A 2 3.40 -0.63 -11.92
C VAL A 2 2.17 -0.90 -11.04
N ARG A 3 1.13 -0.07 -11.17
CA ARG A 3 -0.15 -0.26 -10.46
C ARG A 3 -0.80 -1.56 -10.92
N LYS A 4 -1.28 -2.35 -9.97
CA LYS A 4 -1.98 -3.60 -10.23
C LYS A 4 -3.49 -3.39 -10.15
N SER A 5 -4.21 -4.02 -11.06
CA SER A 5 -5.67 -4.09 -11.02
C SER A 5 -6.11 -4.95 -9.84
N SER A 6 -7.14 -4.48 -9.17
CA SER A 6 -7.88 -5.24 -8.19
C SER A 6 -9.29 -4.69 -8.06
N ILE A 7 -10.24 -5.58 -7.83
CA ILE A 7 -11.63 -5.23 -7.52
C ILE A 7 -12.01 -5.77 -6.14
N HIS A 8 -12.69 -4.95 -5.34
CA HIS A 8 -13.24 -5.37 -4.06
C HIS A 8 -14.73 -5.05 -4.00
N ILE A 9 -15.54 -6.04 -3.64
CA ILE A 9 -16.99 -5.87 -3.53
C ILE A 9 -17.39 -5.94 -2.06
N GLU A 10 -18.06 -4.89 -1.58
CA GLU A 10 -18.62 -4.82 -0.23
C GLU A 10 -20.06 -4.29 -0.24
N LYS A 11 -20.78 -4.48 0.88
CA LYS A 11 -22.11 -3.91 1.05
C LYS A 11 -21.97 -2.38 1.07
N ALA A 12 -22.72 -1.69 0.24
CA ALA A 12 -22.75 -0.23 0.23
C ALA A 12 -23.88 0.33 1.08
N ASN A 13 -23.75 1.59 1.46
CA ASN A 13 -24.81 2.37 2.07
C ASN A 13 -25.31 3.43 1.10
N ILE A 14 -26.62 3.72 1.15
CA ILE A 14 -27.26 4.69 0.24
C ILE A 14 -26.61 6.09 0.36
N GLY A 15 -26.18 6.50 1.55
CA GLY A 15 -25.50 7.77 1.76
C GLY A 15 -24.15 7.91 1.07
N GLU A 16 -23.54 6.80 0.61
CA GLU A 16 -22.25 6.83 -0.10
C GLU A 16 -22.40 7.36 -1.55
N PHE A 17 -23.61 7.42 -2.10
CA PHE A 17 -23.85 8.08 -3.40
C PHE A 17 -23.35 9.54 -3.41
N TYR A 18 -23.52 10.26 -2.30
CA TYR A 18 -23.03 11.65 -2.15
C TYR A 18 -21.51 11.74 -2.05
N HIS A 19 -20.85 10.70 -1.53
CA HIS A 19 -19.39 10.64 -1.50
C HIS A 19 -18.84 10.46 -2.92
N ASN A 20 -19.46 9.58 -3.71
CA ASN A 20 -19.05 9.27 -5.06
C ASN A 20 -19.19 10.45 -6.01
N SER A 21 -20.31 11.19 -5.92
CA SER A 21 -20.57 12.40 -6.68
C SER A 21 -19.86 13.65 -6.15
N ARG A 22 -19.13 13.53 -5.02
CA ARG A 22 -18.47 14.65 -4.31
C ARG A 22 -19.41 15.77 -3.85
N GLU A 23 -20.71 15.49 -3.74
CA GLU A 23 -21.72 16.39 -3.16
C GLU A 23 -21.59 16.50 -1.63
N LYS A 24 -20.96 15.50 -0.99
CA LYS A 24 -20.61 15.53 0.43
C LYS A 24 -19.13 15.82 0.63
N ASN A 25 -18.82 16.82 1.46
CA ASN A 25 -17.45 17.11 1.87
C ASN A 25 -16.88 15.96 2.72
N THR A 26 -15.64 15.59 2.42
CA THR A 26 -14.86 14.60 3.18
C THR A 26 -13.41 15.04 3.29
N ASN A 27 -12.69 14.47 4.26
CA ASN A 27 -11.27 14.74 4.50
C ASN A 27 -10.34 13.84 3.65
N ASN A 28 -10.89 13.07 2.72
CA ASN A 28 -10.12 12.14 1.89
C ASN A 28 -9.45 12.81 0.69
N PRO A 29 -10.13 13.72 -0.05
CA PRO A 29 -9.50 14.48 -1.11
C PRO A 29 -8.38 15.36 -0.57
N ILE A 30 -7.20 15.27 -1.18
CA ILE A 30 -6.04 16.12 -0.90
C ILE A 30 -5.53 16.83 -2.17
N PHE A 31 -6.10 16.51 -3.33
CA PHE A 31 -5.81 17.11 -4.62
C PHE A 31 -7.09 17.70 -5.24
N SER A 32 -6.95 18.40 -6.37
CA SER A 32 -8.10 18.98 -7.06
C SER A 32 -9.11 17.91 -7.48
N LYS A 33 -10.40 18.25 -7.37
CA LYS A 33 -11.53 17.42 -7.75
C LYS A 33 -11.88 17.50 -9.23
N ASP A 34 -11.28 18.44 -9.99
CA ASP A 34 -11.70 18.77 -11.36
C ASP A 34 -11.59 17.59 -12.34
N ASN A 35 -10.71 16.63 -12.05
CA ASN A 35 -10.50 15.44 -12.88
C ASN A 35 -11.31 14.21 -12.41
N ASN A 36 -12.18 14.38 -11.41
CA ASN A 36 -13.11 13.33 -11.00
C ASN A 36 -14.24 13.20 -12.03
N TYR A 37 -14.83 12.01 -12.06
CA TYR A 37 -15.99 11.74 -12.88
C TYR A 37 -17.05 11.00 -12.06
N CYS A 38 -18.32 11.32 -12.27
CA CYS A 38 -19.45 10.55 -11.76
C CYS A 38 -20.55 10.58 -12.81
N ASN A 39 -21.14 9.44 -13.13
CA ASN A 39 -22.12 9.36 -14.21
C ASN A 39 -23.43 10.10 -13.88
N ILE A 40 -23.85 10.09 -12.61
CA ILE A 40 -25.07 10.74 -12.12
C ILE A 40 -24.91 11.28 -10.69
N LYS A 41 -25.75 12.24 -10.32
CA LYS A 41 -25.79 12.80 -8.95
C LYS A 41 -26.44 11.84 -7.96
N ALA A 42 -26.23 12.08 -6.66
CA ALA A 42 -26.69 11.20 -5.60
C ALA A 42 -28.22 11.09 -5.53
N ASN A 43 -28.93 12.21 -5.72
CA ASN A 43 -30.40 12.22 -5.72
C ASN A 43 -31.01 11.40 -6.87
N GLU A 44 -30.39 11.45 -8.05
CA GLU A 44 -30.80 10.65 -9.20
C GLU A 44 -30.50 9.16 -8.98
N ALA A 45 -29.31 8.84 -8.45
CA ALA A 45 -28.92 7.49 -8.10
C ALA A 45 -29.86 6.85 -7.08
N MET A 46 -30.29 7.61 -6.05
CA MET A 46 -31.25 7.12 -5.06
C MET A 46 -32.62 6.84 -5.68
N LYS A 47 -33.13 7.73 -6.54
CA LYS A 47 -34.40 7.50 -7.25
C LYS A 47 -34.35 6.22 -8.08
N LEU A 48 -33.26 6.02 -8.84
CA LEU A 48 -33.06 4.82 -9.63
C LEU A 48 -32.98 3.57 -8.73
N TYR A 49 -32.19 3.62 -7.66
CA TYR A 49 -32.06 2.53 -6.69
C TYR A 49 -33.40 2.13 -6.08
N PHE A 50 -34.21 3.08 -5.60
CA PHE A 50 -35.50 2.75 -4.98
C PHE A 50 -36.51 2.19 -5.99
N SER A 51 -36.53 2.71 -7.21
CA SER A 51 -37.34 2.16 -8.31
C SER A 51 -36.96 0.70 -8.61
N GLU A 52 -35.66 0.44 -8.78
CA GLU A 52 -35.14 -0.89 -9.08
C GLU A 52 -35.28 -1.87 -7.90
N LEU A 53 -35.19 -1.39 -6.66
CA LEU A 53 -35.43 -2.18 -5.46
C LEU A 53 -36.90 -2.60 -5.34
N LYS A 54 -37.84 -1.69 -5.62
CA LYS A 54 -39.27 -1.97 -5.58
C LYS A 54 -39.62 -3.11 -6.55
N LYS A 55 -39.22 -2.95 -7.83
CA LYS A 55 -39.44 -3.97 -8.89
C LYS A 55 -38.92 -5.35 -8.49
N ARG A 56 -37.70 -5.41 -7.97
CA ARG A 56 -37.06 -6.68 -7.58
C ARG A 56 -37.65 -7.31 -6.31
N THR A 57 -38.10 -6.48 -5.37
CA THR A 57 -38.78 -6.96 -4.16
C THR A 57 -40.13 -7.59 -4.52
N GLU A 58 -40.88 -6.96 -5.42
CA GLU A 58 -42.15 -7.50 -5.96
C GLU A 58 -41.92 -8.79 -6.74
N LEU A 59 -40.89 -8.86 -7.60
CA LEU A 59 -40.50 -10.08 -8.30
C LEU A 59 -40.14 -11.22 -7.33
N TYR A 60 -39.30 -10.94 -6.32
CA TYR A 60 -38.94 -11.91 -5.29
C TYR A 60 -40.18 -12.44 -4.56
N GLN A 61 -41.09 -11.54 -4.16
CA GLN A 61 -42.30 -11.93 -3.44
C GLN A 61 -43.24 -12.75 -4.31
N ARG A 62 -43.46 -12.37 -5.58
CA ARG A 62 -44.26 -13.17 -6.53
C ARG A 62 -43.69 -14.57 -6.74
N ARG A 63 -42.37 -14.70 -6.89
CA ARG A 63 -41.70 -15.98 -7.13
C ARG A 63 -41.67 -16.90 -5.91
N THR A 64 -41.53 -16.33 -4.71
CA THR A 64 -41.24 -17.11 -3.49
C THR A 64 -42.40 -17.16 -2.49
N GLY A 65 -43.42 -16.32 -2.66
CA GLY A 65 -44.50 -16.10 -1.68
C GLY A 65 -44.04 -15.41 -0.39
N LYS A 66 -42.77 -15.02 -0.27
CA LYS A 66 -42.17 -14.49 0.96
C LYS A 66 -41.73 -13.04 0.80
N LYS A 67 -41.73 -12.29 1.91
CA LYS A 67 -41.11 -10.96 1.96
C LYS A 67 -39.59 -11.07 1.92
N LEU A 68 -38.95 -10.09 1.29
CA LEU A 68 -37.49 -9.98 1.28
C LEU A 68 -36.96 -9.78 2.70
N HIS A 69 -35.95 -10.55 3.09
CA HIS A 69 -35.40 -10.48 4.44
C HIS A 69 -34.66 -9.16 4.69
N LYS A 70 -34.84 -8.53 5.86
CA LYS A 70 -34.28 -7.21 6.20
C LYS A 70 -32.75 -7.12 6.11
N LYS A 71 -32.04 -8.25 6.32
CA LYS A 71 -30.57 -8.32 6.22
C LYS A 71 -30.06 -8.57 4.79
N THR A 72 -30.94 -8.65 3.80
CA THR A 72 -30.52 -8.83 2.40
C THR A 72 -29.67 -7.64 1.97
N ILE A 73 -28.53 -7.91 1.34
CA ILE A 73 -27.72 -6.85 0.72
C ILE A 73 -28.41 -6.46 -0.58
N THR A 74 -28.94 -5.25 -0.61
CA THR A 74 -29.67 -4.69 -1.75
C THR A 74 -28.81 -3.78 -2.64
N LEU A 75 -27.64 -3.36 -2.15
CA LEU A 75 -26.70 -2.50 -2.84
C LEU A 75 -25.27 -2.95 -2.54
N PHE A 76 -24.49 -3.15 -3.59
CA PHE A 76 -23.06 -3.43 -3.52
C PHE A 76 -22.26 -2.23 -4.03
N SER A 77 -21.06 -2.06 -3.48
CA SER A 77 -20.00 -1.18 -3.99
C SER A 77 -18.84 -2.04 -4.46
N ALA A 78 -18.48 -1.92 -5.73
CA ALA A 78 -17.24 -2.44 -6.28
C ALA A 78 -16.20 -1.31 -6.34
N ILE A 79 -15.10 -1.47 -5.61
CA ILE A 79 -13.96 -0.56 -5.57
C ILE A 79 -12.87 -1.14 -6.46
N ILE A 80 -12.47 -0.39 -7.48
CA ILE A 80 -11.52 -0.85 -8.50
C ILE A 80 -10.31 0.06 -8.54
N ASN A 81 -9.12 -0.53 -8.54
CA ASN A 81 -7.88 0.22 -8.77
C ASN A 81 -7.76 0.56 -10.25
N LEU A 82 -7.49 1.83 -10.54
CA LEU A 82 -7.19 2.33 -11.88
C LEU A 82 -5.73 2.80 -11.98
N ASN A 83 -5.32 3.22 -13.16
CA ASN A 83 -4.08 4.00 -13.37
C ASN A 83 -4.42 5.37 -13.99
N GLU A 84 -3.42 6.22 -14.13
CA GLU A 84 -3.58 7.59 -14.63
C GLU A 84 -4.20 7.69 -16.03
N LYS A 85 -4.01 6.66 -16.88
CA LYS A 85 -4.45 6.62 -18.28
C LYS A 85 -5.90 6.18 -18.45
N HIS A 86 -6.53 5.68 -17.38
CA HIS A 86 -7.90 5.18 -17.48
C HIS A 86 -8.91 6.31 -17.67
N SER A 87 -9.81 6.05 -18.61
CA SER A 87 -10.90 6.91 -19.01
C SER A 87 -12.24 6.45 -18.42
N LYS A 88 -13.31 7.22 -18.64
CA LYS A 88 -14.67 6.78 -18.28
C LYS A 88 -15.12 5.61 -19.16
N GLU A 89 -14.68 5.57 -20.41
CA GLU A 89 -15.01 4.54 -21.39
C GLU A 89 -14.44 3.16 -20.98
N ASP A 90 -13.26 3.15 -20.36
CA ASP A 90 -12.70 1.92 -19.77
C ASP A 90 -13.52 1.43 -18.59
N LEU A 91 -13.99 2.35 -17.75
CA LEU A 91 -14.86 2.01 -16.63
C LEU A 91 -16.24 1.52 -17.12
N GLU A 92 -16.78 2.08 -18.19
CA GLU A 92 -18.03 1.64 -18.80
C GLU A 92 -17.95 0.20 -19.34
N LYS A 93 -16.78 -0.23 -19.85
CA LYS A 93 -16.56 -1.65 -20.21
C LYS A 93 -16.71 -2.55 -18.98
N VAL A 94 -16.17 -2.12 -17.83
CA VAL A 94 -16.30 -2.85 -16.57
C VAL A 94 -17.75 -2.85 -16.06
N VAL A 95 -18.46 -1.72 -16.19
CA VAL A 95 -19.89 -1.62 -15.85
C VAL A 95 -20.70 -2.65 -16.64
N ARG A 96 -20.59 -2.64 -17.98
CA ARG A 96 -21.29 -3.61 -18.84
C ARG A 96 -20.96 -5.06 -18.49
N PHE A 97 -19.70 -5.33 -18.15
CA PHE A 97 -19.27 -6.66 -17.72
C PHE A 97 -19.92 -7.08 -16.39
N ILE A 98 -19.98 -6.20 -15.39
CA ILE A 98 -20.62 -6.46 -14.08
C ILE A 98 -22.12 -6.72 -14.26
N GLU A 99 -22.81 -5.89 -15.04
CA GLU A 99 -24.24 -6.04 -15.31
C GLU A 99 -24.54 -7.39 -15.97
N LYS A 100 -23.79 -7.74 -17.01
CA LYS A 100 -23.93 -9.03 -17.70
C LYS A 100 -23.60 -10.21 -16.79
N ARG A 101 -22.46 -10.17 -16.07
CA ARG A 101 -21.99 -11.27 -15.23
C ARG A 101 -22.97 -11.60 -14.11
N TYR A 102 -23.55 -10.59 -13.49
CA TYR A 102 -24.43 -10.76 -12.33
C TYR A 102 -25.92 -10.64 -12.65
N ASN A 103 -26.29 -10.41 -13.91
CA ASN A 103 -27.66 -10.13 -14.37
C ASN A 103 -28.31 -9.01 -13.54
N THR A 104 -27.60 -7.91 -13.35
CA THR A 104 -28.00 -6.83 -12.43
C THR A 104 -27.85 -5.46 -13.08
N ASN A 105 -28.36 -4.41 -12.43
CA ASN A 105 -28.18 -3.03 -12.89
C ASN A 105 -27.14 -2.29 -12.04
N VAL A 106 -26.27 -1.55 -12.73
CA VAL A 106 -25.42 -0.53 -12.12
C VAL A 106 -26.26 0.74 -11.93
N ILE A 107 -26.18 1.32 -10.74
CA ILE A 107 -26.90 2.52 -10.34
C ILE A 107 -26.03 3.76 -10.53
N GLN A 108 -24.80 3.73 -10.03
CA GLN A 108 -23.86 4.86 -10.12
C GLN A 108 -22.45 4.32 -10.28
N TYR A 109 -21.61 5.02 -11.04
CA TYR A 109 -20.19 4.76 -11.09
C TYR A 109 -19.40 6.07 -11.15
N SER A 110 -18.26 6.09 -10.48
CA SER A 110 -17.41 7.28 -10.36
C SER A 110 -15.93 6.93 -10.45
N ILE A 111 -15.13 7.88 -10.93
CA ILE A 111 -13.66 7.85 -10.91
C ILE A 111 -13.18 8.96 -9.99
N HIS A 112 -12.37 8.60 -9.01
CA HIS A 112 -11.73 9.52 -8.07
C HIS A 112 -10.24 9.63 -8.38
N LYS A 113 -9.78 10.85 -8.64
CA LYS A 113 -8.39 11.23 -8.96
C LYS A 113 -7.85 12.29 -7.96
N ASP A 114 -8.60 12.56 -6.91
CA ASP A 114 -8.37 13.62 -5.92
C ASP A 114 -7.82 13.10 -4.57
N GLU A 115 -7.77 11.79 -4.39
CA GLU A 115 -7.26 11.14 -3.18
C GLU A 115 -5.80 10.68 -3.35
N GLY A 116 -5.07 10.48 -2.25
CA GLY A 116 -3.70 9.98 -2.30
C GLY A 116 -2.86 10.37 -1.09
N HIS A 117 -1.55 10.54 -1.31
CA HIS A 117 -0.63 11.13 -0.34
C HIS A 117 0.51 11.89 -1.04
N ILE A 118 1.21 12.72 -0.28
CA ILE A 118 2.47 13.36 -0.70
C ILE A 118 3.61 12.53 -0.09
N ASP A 119 4.60 12.15 -0.88
CA ASP A 119 5.76 11.37 -0.40
C ASP A 119 6.81 12.25 0.32
N GLU A 120 7.86 11.61 0.87
CA GLU A 120 8.94 12.31 1.58
C GLU A 120 9.68 13.35 0.69
N ASN A 121 9.58 13.23 -0.63
CA ASN A 121 10.23 14.13 -1.60
C ASN A 121 9.29 15.23 -2.11
N GLY A 122 8.04 15.31 -1.60
CA GLY A 122 7.05 16.28 -2.06
C GLY A 122 6.28 15.86 -3.31
N ASN A 123 6.46 14.64 -3.82
CA ASN A 123 5.74 14.18 -5.01
C ASN A 123 4.31 13.78 -4.66
N LYS A 124 3.37 14.16 -5.53
CA LYS A 124 1.95 13.78 -5.42
C LYS A 124 1.76 12.34 -5.89
N ILE A 125 1.38 11.46 -4.96
CA ILE A 125 1.04 10.07 -5.27
C ILE A 125 -0.48 9.92 -5.25
N ILE A 126 -1.09 10.02 -6.44
CA ILE A 126 -2.54 9.95 -6.62
C ILE A 126 -3.04 8.51 -6.48
N ASN A 127 -4.15 8.35 -5.76
CA ASN A 127 -4.90 7.12 -5.69
C ASN A 127 -6.01 7.02 -6.74
N TYR A 128 -5.67 6.73 -8.00
CA TYR A 128 -6.67 6.50 -9.04
C TYR A 128 -7.52 5.26 -8.73
N HIS A 129 -8.81 5.46 -8.50
CA HIS A 129 -9.73 4.36 -8.24
C HIS A 129 -11.14 4.71 -8.71
N ALA A 130 -11.96 3.67 -8.87
CA ALA A 130 -13.35 3.80 -9.21
C ALA A 130 -14.25 3.12 -8.18
N HIS A 131 -15.46 3.65 -8.04
CA HIS A 131 -16.56 3.02 -7.33
C HIS A 131 -17.66 2.68 -8.33
N ILE A 132 -18.20 1.47 -8.28
CA ILE A 132 -19.36 1.05 -9.06
C ILE A 132 -20.41 0.50 -8.10
N PHE A 133 -21.55 1.17 -8.04
CA PHE A 133 -22.67 0.82 -7.19
C PHE A 133 -23.70 0.07 -8.02
N PHE A 134 -24.08 -1.14 -7.59
CA PHE A 134 -25.02 -1.98 -8.34
C PHE A 134 -25.96 -2.75 -7.43
N MET A 135 -27.11 -3.15 -7.99
CA MET A 135 -28.16 -3.83 -7.23
C MET A 135 -27.67 -5.18 -6.70
N GLY A 136 -27.93 -5.45 -5.41
CA GLY A 136 -27.60 -6.71 -4.74
C GLY A 136 -28.61 -7.83 -4.98
N ILE A 137 -29.67 -7.53 -5.72
CA ILE A 137 -30.66 -8.46 -6.23
C ILE A 137 -30.63 -8.32 -7.75
N ASP A 138 -30.61 -9.44 -8.46
CA ASP A 138 -30.55 -9.48 -9.91
C ASP A 138 -31.93 -9.21 -10.54
N ASN A 139 -31.98 -9.23 -11.87
CA ASN A 139 -33.18 -8.93 -12.65
C ASN A 139 -34.30 -9.98 -12.48
N GLU A 140 -34.01 -11.13 -11.88
CA GLU A 140 -34.96 -12.22 -11.60
C GLU A 140 -35.43 -12.23 -10.13
N GLY A 141 -35.03 -11.22 -9.35
CA GLY A 141 -35.34 -11.18 -7.92
C GLY A 141 -34.56 -12.22 -7.12
N VAL A 142 -33.34 -12.58 -7.54
CA VAL A 142 -32.44 -13.49 -6.82
C VAL A 142 -31.23 -12.70 -6.29
N SER A 143 -30.75 -13.04 -5.09
CA SER A 143 -29.59 -12.35 -4.52
C SER A 143 -28.34 -12.56 -5.38
N VAL A 144 -27.73 -11.47 -5.82
CA VAL A 144 -26.47 -11.46 -6.58
C VAL A 144 -25.34 -12.13 -5.80
N ARG A 145 -25.35 -12.06 -4.45
CA ARG A 145 -24.35 -12.71 -3.60
C ARG A 145 -24.23 -14.22 -3.85
N ARG A 146 -25.30 -14.88 -4.29
CA ARG A 146 -25.30 -16.31 -4.62
C ARG A 146 -24.40 -16.64 -5.83
N LYS A 147 -24.12 -15.65 -6.68
CA LYS A 147 -23.25 -15.76 -7.86
C LYS A 147 -21.77 -15.46 -7.53
N MET A 148 -21.49 -14.90 -6.34
CA MET A 148 -20.16 -14.43 -5.92
C MET A 148 -19.46 -15.46 -5.01
N ASP A 149 -19.22 -16.65 -5.54
CA ASP A 149 -18.42 -17.65 -4.83
C ASP A 149 -16.92 -17.36 -4.95
N ARG A 150 -16.08 -18.18 -4.31
CA ARG A 150 -14.62 -17.97 -4.35
C ARG A 150 -14.05 -18.07 -5.77
N LYS A 151 -14.56 -18.96 -6.61
CA LYS A 151 -14.06 -19.17 -7.98
C LYS A 151 -14.47 -18.00 -8.87
N ASP A 152 -15.71 -17.54 -8.75
CA ASP A 152 -16.24 -16.35 -9.39
C ASP A 152 -15.39 -15.13 -9.05
N LEU A 153 -15.13 -14.89 -7.76
CA LEU A 153 -14.37 -13.73 -7.32
C LEU A 153 -12.89 -13.77 -7.74
N ILE A 154 -12.29 -14.95 -7.91
CA ILE A 154 -10.95 -15.09 -8.49
C ILE A 154 -10.98 -14.72 -9.97
N THR A 155 -11.90 -15.32 -10.72
CA THR A 155 -12.10 -15.06 -12.17
C THR A 155 -12.42 -13.59 -12.43
N LEU A 156 -13.21 -12.96 -11.56
CA LEU A 156 -13.52 -11.55 -11.60
C LEU A 156 -12.23 -10.70 -11.56
N GLN A 157 -11.25 -11.01 -10.71
CA GLN A 157 -9.97 -10.27 -10.71
C GLN A 157 -9.24 -10.37 -12.04
N ASP A 158 -9.24 -11.56 -12.63
CA ASP A 158 -8.59 -11.84 -13.92
C ASP A 158 -9.26 -11.07 -15.06
N GLU A 159 -10.59 -11.10 -15.14
CA GLU A 159 -11.35 -10.38 -16.17
C GLU A 159 -11.25 -8.86 -16.04
N ILE A 160 -11.31 -8.31 -14.82
CA ILE A 160 -11.11 -6.87 -14.62
C ILE A 160 -9.70 -6.44 -14.99
N ALA A 161 -8.67 -7.26 -14.69
CA ALA A 161 -7.30 -6.97 -15.11
C ALA A 161 -7.16 -6.93 -16.65
N LYS A 162 -7.78 -7.89 -17.36
CA LYS A 162 -7.81 -7.91 -18.83
C LYS A 162 -8.55 -6.71 -19.41
N LEU A 163 -9.76 -6.40 -18.92
CA LEU A 163 -10.58 -5.29 -19.42
C LEU A 163 -9.89 -3.93 -19.28
N LEU A 164 -9.13 -3.76 -18.20
CA LEU A 164 -8.38 -2.54 -17.91
C LEU A 164 -6.96 -2.54 -18.51
N ASN A 165 -6.55 -3.63 -19.18
CA ASN A 165 -5.17 -3.83 -19.64
C ASN A 165 -4.12 -3.51 -18.54
N MET A 166 -4.39 -4.01 -17.33
CA MET A 166 -3.57 -3.79 -16.15
C MET A 166 -3.04 -5.12 -15.61
N PRO A 167 -1.82 -5.16 -15.04
CA PRO A 167 -1.34 -6.34 -14.37
C PRO A 167 -2.26 -6.73 -13.21
N ARG A 168 -2.63 -8.01 -13.15
CA ARG A 168 -3.47 -8.56 -12.09
C ARG A 168 -2.78 -8.46 -10.72
N GLY A 169 -3.57 -8.18 -9.69
CA GLY A 169 -3.16 -8.37 -8.30
C GLY A 169 -2.76 -9.81 -7.98
N VAL A 170 -2.07 -10.00 -6.84
CA VAL A 170 -1.54 -11.29 -6.40
C VAL A 170 -2.65 -12.34 -6.28
N ASN A 171 -2.46 -13.50 -6.90
CA ASN A 171 -3.32 -14.65 -6.74
C ASN A 171 -2.84 -15.50 -5.56
N TYR A 172 -3.24 -15.13 -4.34
CA TYR A 172 -2.83 -15.84 -3.12
C TYR A 172 -3.21 -17.33 -3.12
N THR A 173 -4.28 -17.72 -3.82
CA THR A 173 -4.67 -19.13 -3.97
C THR A 173 -3.66 -19.90 -4.80
N GLN A 174 -3.28 -19.34 -5.97
CA GLN A 174 -2.31 -19.94 -6.87
C GLN A 174 -0.90 -19.94 -6.26
N GLU A 175 -0.53 -18.86 -5.57
CA GLU A 175 0.77 -18.75 -4.87
C GLU A 175 0.83 -19.56 -3.57
N LYS A 176 -0.26 -20.21 -3.15
CA LYS A 176 -0.36 -20.94 -1.87
C LYS A 176 0.08 -20.10 -0.65
N LYS A 177 -0.17 -18.79 -0.69
CA LYS A 177 0.18 -17.82 0.37
C LYS A 177 -1.05 -17.40 1.17
N LYS A 178 -0.85 -17.06 2.45
CA LYS A 178 -1.91 -16.50 3.28
C LYS A 178 -2.32 -15.12 2.73
N ARG A 179 -3.61 -14.93 2.50
CA ARG A 179 -4.17 -13.63 2.10
C ARG A 179 -4.05 -12.63 3.25
N PRO A 180 -3.51 -11.42 3.03
CA PRO A 180 -3.45 -10.39 4.06
C PRO A 180 -4.86 -9.91 4.42
N LYS A 181 -5.04 -9.49 5.68
CA LYS A 181 -6.27 -8.82 6.12
C LYS A 181 -6.41 -7.51 5.35
N ARG A 182 -7.59 -7.27 4.75
CA ARG A 182 -7.91 -5.95 4.19
C ARG A 182 -8.05 -4.97 5.36
N LEU A 183 -7.30 -3.88 5.29
CA LEU A 183 -7.44 -2.75 6.19
C LEU A 183 -8.40 -1.75 5.54
N ASN A 184 -9.27 -1.15 6.34
CA ASN A 184 -10.03 0.01 5.89
C ASN A 184 -9.10 1.24 5.74
N THR A 185 -9.59 2.33 5.16
CA THR A 185 -8.78 3.52 4.87
C THR A 185 -8.10 4.11 6.12
N TYR A 186 -8.78 4.15 7.26
CA TYR A 186 -8.24 4.70 8.51
C TYR A 186 -7.23 3.74 9.16
N GLU A 187 -7.53 2.44 9.17
CA GLU A 187 -6.60 1.40 9.62
C GLU A 187 -5.32 1.41 8.79
N TYR A 188 -5.44 1.56 7.47
CA TYR A 188 -4.30 1.66 6.56
C TYR A 188 -3.49 2.93 6.84
N LYS A 189 -4.13 4.10 6.93
CA LYS A 189 -3.46 5.36 7.28
C LYS A 189 -2.72 5.26 8.61
N ARG A 190 -3.33 4.64 9.63
CA ARG A 190 -2.71 4.41 10.94
C ARG A 190 -1.51 3.46 10.85
N ALA A 191 -1.66 2.33 10.16
CA ALA A 191 -0.57 1.36 9.98
C ALA A 191 0.62 1.96 9.22
N MET A 192 0.36 2.76 8.17
CA MET A 192 1.40 3.45 7.43
C MET A 192 2.10 4.52 8.25
N LYS A 193 1.36 5.28 9.07
CA LYS A 193 1.96 6.26 9.99
C LYS A 193 2.92 5.58 10.96
N LEU A 194 2.48 4.50 11.62
CA LEU A 194 3.32 3.75 12.56
C LEU A 194 4.59 3.21 11.88
N LYS A 195 4.45 2.66 10.68
CA LYS A 195 5.58 2.15 9.90
C LYS A 195 6.56 3.26 9.51
N ASN A 196 6.05 4.43 9.10
CA ASN A 196 6.89 5.57 8.75
C ASN A 196 7.62 6.13 9.98
N ASP A 197 6.94 6.21 11.13
CA ASP A 197 7.55 6.64 12.40
C ASP A 197 8.68 5.67 12.83
N GLU A 198 8.47 4.37 12.65
CA GLU A 198 9.49 3.34 12.92
C GLU A 198 10.68 3.44 11.96
N VAL A 199 10.43 3.60 10.66
CA VAL A 199 11.49 3.83 9.66
C VAL A 199 12.29 5.08 9.99
N LEU A 200 11.64 6.17 10.43
CA LEU A 200 12.31 7.40 10.80
C LEU A 200 13.18 7.22 12.05
N LYS A 201 12.72 6.45 13.05
CA LYS A 201 13.53 6.08 14.22
C LYS A 201 14.76 5.28 13.80
N LEU A 202 14.58 4.25 12.97
CA LEU A 202 15.68 3.41 12.47
C LEU A 202 16.68 4.21 11.64
N LYS A 203 16.23 5.13 10.78
CA LYS A 203 17.10 6.05 10.03
C LYS A 203 17.96 6.90 10.99
N LYS A 204 17.38 7.46 12.04
CA LYS A 204 18.11 8.25 13.06
C LYS A 204 19.13 7.39 13.82
N GLU A 205 18.78 6.17 14.20
CA GLU A 205 19.71 5.25 14.87
C GLU A 205 20.86 4.82 13.96
N LEU A 206 20.57 4.54 12.69
CA LEU A 206 21.58 4.20 11.70
C LEU A 206 22.58 5.33 11.51
N GLU A 207 22.10 6.58 11.47
CA GLU A 207 22.96 7.76 11.33
C GLU A 207 23.87 7.96 12.55
N LYS A 208 23.33 7.78 13.77
CA LYS A 208 24.13 7.77 15.01
C LYS A 208 25.21 6.69 14.98
N LYS A 209 24.87 5.46 14.55
CA LYS A 209 25.84 4.36 14.42
C LYS A 209 26.93 4.65 13.38
N LYS A 210 26.58 5.27 12.25
CA LYS A 210 27.55 5.68 11.23
C LYS A 210 28.52 6.73 11.77
N ASN A 211 28.03 7.73 12.49
CA ASN A 211 28.88 8.77 13.08
C ASN A 211 29.81 8.19 14.15
N LEU A 212 29.29 7.34 15.04
CA LEU A 212 30.11 6.65 16.03
C LEU A 212 31.18 5.79 15.36
N ARG A 213 30.83 5.04 14.30
CA ARG A 213 31.81 4.24 13.55
C ARG A 213 32.92 5.09 12.95
N LYS A 214 32.59 6.26 12.37
CA LYS A 214 33.61 7.19 11.85
C LYS A 214 34.54 7.69 12.96
N GLN A 215 34.00 8.08 14.11
CA GLN A 215 34.79 8.50 15.26
C GLN A 215 35.73 7.38 15.74
N THR A 216 35.22 6.15 15.89
CA THR A 216 36.03 5.00 16.28
C THR A 216 37.09 4.65 15.23
N GLU A 217 36.80 4.79 13.93
CA GLU A 217 37.79 4.60 12.87
C GLU A 217 38.90 5.66 12.92
N GLU A 218 38.57 6.92 13.23
CA GLU A 218 39.55 8.00 13.42
C GLU A 218 40.41 7.80 14.67
N GLU A 219 39.79 7.43 15.80
CA GLU A 219 40.51 7.09 17.04
C GLU A 219 41.46 5.91 16.85
N ASN A 220 41.01 4.85 16.18
CA ASN A 220 41.84 3.69 15.86
C ASN A 220 43.04 4.05 14.97
N LYS A 221 42.87 4.97 14.01
CA LYS A 221 43.98 5.47 13.19
C LYS A 221 45.01 6.22 14.03
N LYS A 222 44.55 7.08 14.95
CA LYS A 222 45.44 7.80 15.89
C LYS A 222 46.20 6.82 16.78
N LEU A 223 45.49 5.87 17.38
CA LEU A 223 46.07 4.88 18.28
C LEU A 223 47.12 4.00 17.57
N LYS A 224 46.87 3.59 16.32
CA LYS A 224 47.85 2.86 15.50
C LYS A 224 49.11 3.69 15.23
N LYS A 225 48.97 4.99 14.95
CA LYS A 225 50.11 5.89 14.74
C LYS A 225 50.93 6.04 16.01
N ASP A 226 50.28 6.21 17.16
CA ASP A 226 50.92 6.32 18.47
C ASP A 226 51.65 5.04 18.86
N LEU A 227 51.06 3.88 18.57
CA LEU A 227 51.69 2.58 18.79
C LEU A 227 52.98 2.45 17.97
N LEU A 228 52.93 2.82 16.68
CA LEU A 228 54.10 2.77 15.78
C LEU A 228 55.25 3.68 16.28
N LEU A 229 54.91 4.87 16.80
CA LEU A 229 55.87 5.81 17.38
C LEU A 229 56.49 5.27 18.66
N LYS A 230 55.70 4.62 19.52
CA LYS A 230 56.21 3.96 20.73
C LYS A 230 57.15 2.81 20.38
N ASP A 231 56.77 1.96 19.43
CA ASP A 231 57.61 0.85 18.97
C ASP A 231 58.95 1.34 18.40
N ALA A 232 58.93 2.43 17.63
CA ALA A 232 60.16 3.05 17.12
C ALA A 232 61.06 3.59 18.24
N LYS A 233 60.48 4.20 19.29
CA LYS A 233 61.24 4.66 20.47
C LYS A 233 61.83 3.49 21.25
N ILE A 234 61.08 2.41 21.46
CA ILE A 234 61.57 1.21 22.14
C ILE A 234 62.78 0.63 21.40
N ARG A 235 62.69 0.45 20.07
CA ARG A 235 63.83 -0.02 19.25
C ARG A 235 65.07 0.87 19.39
N LYS A 236 64.90 2.19 19.43
CA LYS A 236 66.01 3.14 19.61
C LYS A 236 66.67 3.00 20.99
N LEU A 237 65.87 2.82 22.04
CA LEU A 237 66.37 2.59 23.40
C LEU A 237 67.11 1.25 23.51
N GLU A 238 66.59 0.18 22.90
CA GLU A 238 67.25 -1.13 22.86
C GLU A 238 68.61 -1.08 22.15
N LEU A 239 68.71 -0.37 21.01
CA LEU A 239 69.98 -0.16 20.31
C LEU A 239 70.98 0.61 21.18
N THR A 240 70.51 1.66 21.85
CA THR A 240 71.32 2.46 22.78
C THR A 240 71.84 1.59 23.94
N LYS A 241 70.97 0.79 24.55
CA LYS A 241 71.30 -0.15 25.63
C LYS A 241 72.37 -1.15 25.19
N LYS A 242 72.18 -1.81 24.03
CA LYS A 242 73.18 -2.72 23.44
C LYS A 242 74.53 -2.02 23.20
N GLY A 243 74.50 -0.75 22.79
CA GLY A 243 75.71 0.07 22.63
C GLY A 243 76.46 0.29 23.94
N PHE A 244 75.75 0.63 25.02
CA PHE A 244 76.34 0.77 26.36
C PHE A 244 76.86 -0.56 26.92
N GLU A 245 76.13 -1.66 26.76
CA GLU A 245 76.58 -3.00 27.19
C GLU A 245 77.90 -3.41 26.51
N LYS A 246 78.03 -3.16 25.19
CA LYS A 246 79.28 -3.41 24.46
C LYS A 246 80.45 -2.55 24.96
N LYS A 247 80.20 -1.28 25.29
CA LYS A 247 81.23 -0.40 25.88
C LYS A 247 81.66 -0.89 27.26
N ASN A 248 80.73 -1.25 28.14
CA ASN A 248 81.04 -1.79 29.46
C ASN A 248 81.82 -3.11 29.38
N GLN A 249 81.50 -4.00 28.44
CA GLN A 249 82.29 -5.22 28.22
C GLN A 249 83.72 -4.93 27.73
N ARG A 250 83.93 -3.87 26.93
CA ARG A 250 85.27 -3.45 26.52
C ARG A 250 86.08 -2.91 27.69
N VAL A 251 85.48 -2.08 28.54
CA VAL A 251 86.13 -1.51 29.74
C VAL A 251 86.55 -2.62 30.73
N LYS A 252 85.66 -3.58 31.01
CA LYS A 252 86.00 -4.73 31.87
C LYS A 252 87.16 -5.58 31.33
N ARG A 253 87.23 -5.77 30.01
CA ARG A 253 88.35 -6.51 29.36
C ARG A 253 89.68 -5.76 29.38
N THR A 254 89.67 -4.43 29.48
CA THR A 254 90.88 -3.62 29.63
C THR A 254 91.36 -3.59 31.07
N ASP A 255 90.46 -3.62 32.06
CA ASP A 255 90.83 -3.69 33.48
C ASP A 255 91.37 -5.07 33.89
N GLU A 256 90.93 -6.16 33.25
CA GLU A 256 91.47 -7.53 33.47
C GLU A 256 92.85 -7.79 32.81
N ARG A 257 93.40 -6.81 32.07
CA ARG A 257 94.70 -6.92 31.35
C ARG A 257 95.83 -6.08 31.97
N LEU A 258 95.58 -5.43 33.10
CA LEU A 258 96.54 -4.74 33.95
C LEU A 258 96.83 -5.59 35.19
#